data_AF-A0A2N1XVW1-F1
#
_entry.id   AF-A0A2N1XVW1-F1
#
_cell.length_a   1.000
_cell.length_b   1.000
_cell.length_c   1.000
_cell.angle_alpha   90.00
_cell.angle_beta   90.00
_cell.angle_gamma   90.00
#
_symmetry.space_group_name_H-M   'P 1'
#
loop_
_entity.id
_entity.type
_entity.pdbx_description
1 polymer ?
#
loop_
_entity_poly.entity_id
_entity_poly.type
_entity_poly.pdbx_seq_one_letter_code
_entity_poly.pdbx_strand_id
1 'polypeptide(L)'
;MIEATMSLILDTFISILKVIKKSRFPIIMNVHTSSKTCFVLGNGPSLDVDLSQGLDLFCSNDTFCVNQFAESDLYKKIQPNYYIIADPGYWKKNVSDNNVAIRNRLIQNVLEKTTWPIKFLVPFQAKDLFETVFKEKPNIQVVCYNNVPLSGANIVINKLFDFGLGNPRAQNVLIPALFYAIRYGYQKIILLGADHSWHETVVLDDDNRVCMRDKHFYNKEAKLTPWSMGGQDGKLFTMDSLFLALSRMFAGYWKIQDYATYRGVQIYNASSVTYVDAFKRIHHTDVAKVLTNSAVPNSNTFSTLAK
;
A
#
# COMPACT_ATOMS: atom_id res chain seq x y z
N MET A 1 -28.69 -3.29 -16.30
CA MET A 1 -28.31 -4.70 -16.06
C MET A 1 -27.44 -5.24 -17.19
N ILE A 2 -27.90 -5.21 -18.45
CA ILE A 2 -27.11 -5.65 -19.62
C ILE A 2 -25.78 -4.89 -19.75
N GLU A 3 -25.79 -3.56 -19.61
CA GLU A 3 -24.57 -2.74 -19.68
C GLU A 3 -23.53 -3.09 -18.61
N ALA A 4 -23.97 -3.33 -17.37
CA ALA A 4 -23.08 -3.72 -16.28
C ALA A 4 -22.46 -5.11 -16.51
N THR A 5 -23.24 -6.06 -17.02
CA THR A 5 -22.74 -7.39 -17.39
C THR A 5 -21.75 -7.31 -18.56
N MET A 6 -22.05 -6.51 -19.58
CA MET A 6 -21.16 -6.29 -20.73
C MET A 6 -19.84 -5.62 -20.31
N SER A 7 -19.91 -4.60 -19.46
CA SER A 7 -18.72 -3.95 -18.90
C SER A 7 -17.85 -4.95 -18.12
N LEU A 8 -18.47 -5.81 -17.30
CA LEU A 8 -17.75 -6.80 -16.51
C LEU A 8 -17.01 -7.82 -17.40
N ILE A 9 -17.66 -8.31 -18.45
CA ILE A 9 -17.06 -9.25 -19.41
C ILE A 9 -15.89 -8.58 -20.13
N LEU A 10 -16.10 -7.37 -20.63
CA LEU A 10 -15.07 -6.60 -21.34
C LEU A 10 -13.86 -6.32 -20.44
N ASP A 11 -14.07 -5.87 -19.19
CA ASP A 11 -13.01 -5.61 -18.23
C ASP A 11 -12.21 -6.88 -17.92
N THR A 12 -12.90 -8.01 -17.75
CA THR A 12 -12.27 -9.32 -17.52
C THR A 12 -11.39 -9.71 -18.71
N PHE A 13 -11.90 -9.58 -19.93
CA PHE A 13 -11.16 -9.86 -21.15
C PHE A 13 -9.92 -8.97 -21.29
N ILE A 14 -10.07 -7.66 -21.08
CA ILE A 14 -8.96 -6.70 -21.09
C ILE A 14 -7.91 -7.06 -20.03
N SER A 15 -8.34 -7.48 -18.84
CA SER A 15 -7.43 -7.90 -17.78
C SER A 15 -6.64 -9.16 -18.14
N ILE A 16 -7.27 -10.14 -18.78
CA ILE A 16 -6.58 -11.33 -19.31
C ILE A 16 -5.54 -10.92 -20.35
N LEU A 17 -5.88 -10.03 -21.29
CA LEU A 17 -4.93 -9.52 -22.29
C LEU A 17 -3.74 -8.78 -21.64
N LYS A 18 -4.00 -7.97 -20.60
CA LYS A 18 -2.94 -7.31 -19.82
C LYS A 18 -2.00 -8.34 -19.19
N VAL A 19 -2.54 -9.42 -18.61
CA VAL A 19 -1.74 -10.49 -18.00
C VAL A 19 -0.84 -11.13 -19.05
N ILE A 20 -1.40 -11.56 -20.18
CA ILE A 20 -0.64 -12.19 -21.27
C ILE A 20 0.51 -11.29 -21.75
N LYS A 21 0.26 -9.99 -21.88
CA LYS A 21 1.23 -9.03 -22.43
C LYS A 21 2.28 -8.56 -21.42
N LYS A 22 1.91 -8.38 -20.15
CA LYS A 22 2.71 -7.62 -19.18
C LYS A 22 3.21 -8.44 -18.00
N SER A 23 2.56 -9.54 -17.66
CA SER A 23 2.95 -10.32 -16.49
C SER A 23 4.18 -11.16 -16.78
N ARG A 24 5.02 -11.35 -15.77
CA ARG A 24 6.16 -12.26 -15.80
C ARG A 24 5.84 -13.51 -14.97
N PHE A 25 6.34 -14.66 -15.43
CA PHE A 25 6.28 -15.96 -14.75
C PHE A 25 7.70 -16.28 -14.22
N PRO A 26 7.88 -16.91 -13.03
CA PRO A 26 6.91 -17.55 -12.13
C PRO A 26 6.65 -16.75 -10.83
N ILE A 27 5.42 -16.72 -10.30
CA ILE A 27 5.17 -16.18 -8.94
C ILE A 27 4.29 -17.13 -8.15
N ILE A 28 4.90 -18.12 -7.49
CA ILE A 28 4.21 -18.83 -6.43
C ILE A 28 4.59 -18.15 -5.12
N MET A 29 3.63 -17.50 -4.47
CA MET A 29 3.76 -17.18 -3.05
C MET A 29 2.65 -17.90 -2.28
N ASN A 30 3.07 -18.91 -1.54
CA ASN A 30 2.47 -19.41 -0.31
C ASN A 30 3.65 -19.69 0.60
N VAL A 31 4.00 -18.74 1.48
CA VAL A 31 5.01 -18.99 2.51
C VAL A 31 4.25 -19.19 3.81
N HIS A 32 4.39 -20.36 4.41
CA HIS A 32 3.88 -20.60 5.76
C HIS A 32 4.64 -19.69 6.72
N THR A 33 4.00 -18.60 7.12
CA THR A 33 4.50 -17.70 8.15
C THR A 33 4.39 -18.44 9.49
N SER A 34 5.42 -18.34 10.33
CA SER A 34 5.34 -18.86 11.71
C SER A 34 4.28 -18.09 12.50
N SER A 35 4.12 -16.80 12.20
CA SER A 35 3.05 -15.95 12.73
C SER A 35 1.80 -16.00 11.87
N LYS A 36 0.63 -16.08 12.50
CA LYS A 36 -0.67 -15.91 11.81
C LYS A 36 -1.04 -14.46 11.54
N THR A 37 -0.37 -13.52 12.20
CA THR A 37 -0.67 -12.09 12.14
C THR A 37 0.52 -11.29 11.64
N CYS A 38 0.26 -10.28 10.81
CA CYS A 38 1.25 -9.27 10.47
C CYS A 38 0.73 -7.85 10.67
N PHE A 39 1.66 -6.92 10.73
CA PHE A 39 1.43 -5.49 10.69
C PHE A 39 1.74 -4.92 9.32
N VAL A 40 0.91 -3.99 8.86
CA VAL A 40 1.20 -3.15 7.70
C VAL A 40 1.23 -1.71 8.18
N LEU A 41 2.42 -1.10 8.13
CA LEU A 41 2.65 0.26 8.59
C LEU A 41 2.69 1.20 7.39
N GLY A 42 1.72 2.10 7.32
CA GLY A 42 1.80 3.28 6.48
C GLY A 42 2.70 4.35 7.09
N ASN A 43 2.87 5.45 6.35
CA ASN A 43 3.70 6.58 6.77
C ASN A 43 2.84 7.82 7.06
N GLY A 44 1.58 7.62 7.46
CA GLY A 44 0.70 8.71 7.82
C GLY A 44 1.15 9.39 9.13
N PRO A 45 0.86 10.70 9.31
CA PRO A 45 1.26 11.45 10.50
C PRO A 45 0.82 10.83 11.83
N SER A 46 -0.27 10.05 11.85
CA SER A 46 -0.74 9.40 13.08
C SER A 46 0.12 8.22 13.53
N LEU A 47 1.07 7.75 12.71
CA LEU A 47 1.83 6.53 13.00
C LEU A 47 2.58 6.58 14.33
N ASP A 48 3.16 7.72 14.70
CA ASP A 48 3.87 7.83 15.98
C ASP A 48 2.93 7.61 17.18
N VAL A 49 1.70 8.12 17.08
CA VAL A 49 0.64 7.89 18.09
C VAL A 49 0.18 6.43 18.05
N ASP A 50 0.01 5.87 16.85
CA ASP A 50 -0.42 4.49 16.64
C ASP A 50 0.52 3.46 17.28
N LEU A 51 1.83 3.76 17.29
CA LEU A 51 2.87 2.89 17.84
C LEU A 51 3.16 3.13 19.34
N SER A 52 2.51 4.12 19.97
CA SER A 52 2.70 4.46 21.39
C SER A 52 2.32 3.34 22.37
N GLN A 53 1.58 2.34 21.88
CA GLN A 53 1.11 1.14 22.59
C GLN A 53 2.21 0.15 23.01
N GLY A 54 3.46 0.42 22.66
CA GLY A 54 4.60 -0.42 22.98
C GLY A 54 5.22 -0.97 21.71
N LEU A 55 6.44 -0.51 21.42
CA LEU A 55 7.17 -0.86 20.21
C LEU A 55 7.46 -2.37 20.12
N ASP A 56 7.59 -3.03 21.27
CA ASP A 56 7.85 -4.46 21.43
C ASP A 56 6.87 -5.34 20.65
N LEU A 57 5.62 -4.89 20.53
CA LEU A 57 4.60 -5.62 19.78
C LEU A 57 4.96 -5.77 18.31
N PHE A 58 5.49 -4.70 17.72
CA PHE A 58 5.87 -4.63 16.32
C PHE A 58 7.22 -5.31 16.11
N CYS A 59 8.15 -5.17 17.06
CA CYS A 59 9.45 -5.87 17.03
C CYS A 59 9.30 -7.40 17.12
N SER A 60 8.24 -7.89 17.76
CA SER A 60 8.00 -9.32 17.97
C SER A 60 7.10 -9.97 16.92
N ASN A 61 6.66 -9.22 15.89
CA ASN A 61 5.72 -9.70 14.88
C ASN A 61 6.16 -9.30 13.48
N ASP A 62 5.71 -10.08 12.50
CA ASP A 62 6.03 -9.79 11.12
C ASP A 62 5.45 -8.44 10.69
N THR A 63 6.29 -7.59 10.10
CA THR A 63 5.92 -6.22 9.75
C THR A 63 6.28 -5.87 8.31
N PHE A 64 5.32 -5.24 7.61
CA PHE A 64 5.48 -4.59 6.33
C PHE A 64 5.65 -3.09 6.51
N CYS A 65 6.74 -2.54 6.00
CA CYS A 65 7.00 -1.10 5.93
C CYS A 65 7.04 -0.63 4.47
N VAL A 66 6.80 0.66 4.24
CA VAL A 66 6.59 1.21 2.91
C VAL A 66 7.33 2.53 2.67
N ASN A 67 7.56 2.87 1.40
CA ASN A 67 8.05 4.18 0.95
C ASN A 67 9.27 4.71 1.73
N GLN A 68 9.19 5.87 2.41
CA GLN A 68 10.28 6.50 3.16
C GLN A 68 10.43 6.00 4.61
N PHE A 69 9.81 4.89 5.00
CA PHE A 69 9.86 4.42 6.40
C PHE A 69 11.29 4.25 6.93
N ALA A 70 12.25 3.85 6.08
CA ALA A 70 13.66 3.73 6.44
C ALA A 70 14.34 5.05 6.89
N GLU A 71 13.74 6.20 6.63
CA GLU A 71 14.22 7.50 7.13
C GLU A 71 14.01 7.63 8.64
N SER A 72 12.97 6.99 9.19
CA SER A 72 12.66 7.02 10.62
C SER A 72 13.59 6.14 11.45
N ASP A 73 13.84 6.54 12.71
CA ASP A 73 14.52 5.69 13.70
C ASP A 73 13.72 4.43 14.05
N LEU A 74 12.40 4.43 13.81
CA LEU A 74 11.55 3.26 13.96
C LEU A 74 12.01 2.10 13.07
N TYR A 75 12.65 2.38 11.93
CA TYR A 75 13.13 1.33 11.02
C TYR A 75 14.11 0.36 11.68
N LYS A 76 15.11 0.88 12.39
CA LYS A 76 16.12 0.07 13.09
C LYS A 76 15.56 -0.65 14.31
N LYS A 77 14.53 -0.07 14.93
CA LYS A 77 13.89 -0.65 16.12
C LYS A 77 12.94 -1.78 15.74
N ILE A 78 12.08 -1.57 14.74
CA ILE A 78 11.08 -2.54 14.31
C ILE A 78 11.71 -3.69 13.51
N GLN A 79 12.75 -3.40 12.72
CA GLN A 79 13.42 -4.40 11.89
C GLN A 79 12.44 -5.17 10.98
N PRO A 80 11.70 -4.48 10.08
CA PRO A 80 10.64 -5.11 9.32
C PRO A 80 11.13 -6.27 8.46
N ASN A 81 10.29 -7.31 8.36
CA ASN A 81 10.53 -8.49 7.53
C ASN A 81 10.30 -8.20 6.05
N TYR A 82 9.42 -7.23 5.76
CA TYR A 82 9.04 -6.85 4.41
C TYR A 82 9.12 -5.35 4.23
N TYR A 83 9.72 -4.94 3.11
CA TYR A 83 9.70 -3.55 2.65
C TYR A 83 9.10 -3.52 1.26
N ILE A 84 8.13 -2.65 1.00
CA ILE A 84 7.52 -2.57 -0.33
C ILE A 84 7.53 -1.14 -0.88
N ILE A 85 7.90 -1.05 -2.15
CA ILE A 85 7.80 0.17 -2.94
C ILE A 85 6.87 -0.05 -4.12
N ALA A 86 6.13 0.99 -4.50
CA ALA A 86 5.17 0.94 -5.60
C ALA A 86 5.14 2.22 -6.45
N ASP A 87 5.73 3.32 -5.98
CA ASP A 87 5.76 4.58 -6.72
C ASP A 87 6.87 4.56 -7.78
N PRO A 88 6.54 4.76 -9.08
CA PRO A 88 7.54 4.86 -10.14
C PRO A 88 8.65 5.89 -9.93
N GLY A 89 8.43 6.89 -9.07
CA GLY A 89 9.45 7.83 -8.58
C GLY A 89 10.73 7.15 -8.08
N TYR A 90 10.60 5.93 -7.53
CA TYR A 90 11.73 5.17 -6.98
C TYR A 90 12.59 4.43 -8.00
N TRP A 91 12.20 4.35 -9.29
CA TRP A 91 13.02 3.61 -10.28
C TRP A 91 13.01 4.19 -11.69
N LYS A 92 12.02 5.01 -12.07
CA LYS A 92 12.04 5.66 -13.38
C LYS A 92 13.20 6.65 -13.45
N LYS A 93 13.86 6.69 -14.61
CA LYS A 93 14.93 7.67 -14.91
C LYS A 93 14.36 9.08 -15.08
N ASN A 94 13.20 9.18 -15.74
CA ASN A 94 12.57 10.46 -16.10
C ASN A 94 11.62 10.92 -14.98
N VAL A 95 12.19 11.40 -13.87
CA VAL A 95 11.46 11.93 -12.71
C VAL A 95 12.10 13.27 -12.29
N SER A 96 11.43 14.05 -11.45
CA SER A 96 11.98 15.30 -10.93
C SER A 96 13.21 15.08 -10.03
N ASP A 97 14.06 16.09 -9.88
CA ASP A 97 15.23 16.04 -9.00
C ASP A 97 14.86 15.71 -7.55
N ASN A 98 13.70 16.22 -7.08
CA ASN A 98 13.18 15.88 -5.77
C ASN A 98 12.91 14.36 -5.63
N ASN A 99 12.31 13.73 -6.65
CA ASN A 99 12.09 12.29 -6.65
C ASN A 99 13.41 11.50 -6.70
N VAL A 100 14.41 12.00 -7.43
CA VAL A 100 15.76 11.42 -7.43
C VAL A 100 16.39 11.50 -6.05
N ALA A 101 16.30 12.65 -5.37
CA ALA A 101 16.82 12.84 -4.03
C ALA A 101 16.13 11.92 -3.00
N ILE A 102 14.80 11.83 -3.04
CA ILE A 102 14.00 10.93 -2.20
C ILE A 102 14.42 9.47 -2.42
N ARG A 103 14.55 9.04 -3.67
CA ARG A 103 15.00 7.68 -4.02
C ARG A 103 16.39 7.39 -3.46
N ASN A 104 17.35 8.29 -3.69
CA ASN A 104 18.73 8.09 -3.26
C ASN A 104 18.83 8.04 -1.74
N ARG A 105 18.09 8.91 -1.04
CA ARG A 105 18.02 8.92 0.43
C ARG A 105 17.41 7.63 0.97
N LEU A 106 16.32 7.13 0.38
CA LEU A 106 15.75 5.85 0.76
C LEU A 106 16.78 4.72 0.60
N ILE A 107 17.39 4.62 -0.58
CA ILE A 107 18.39 3.59 -0.88
C ILE A 107 19.55 3.65 0.13
N GLN A 108 20.09 4.85 0.37
CA GLN A 108 21.17 5.05 1.33
C GLN A 108 20.77 4.57 2.73
N ASN A 109 19.62 5.01 3.24
CA ASN A 109 19.13 4.59 4.56
C ASN A 109 18.97 3.07 4.66
N VAL A 110 18.44 2.42 3.63
CA VAL A 110 18.29 0.96 3.61
C VAL A 110 19.66 0.28 3.59
N LEU A 111 20.61 0.74 2.77
CA LEU A 111 21.96 0.17 2.69
C LEU A 111 22.74 0.29 4.00
N GLU A 112 22.62 1.43 4.68
CA GLU A 112 23.36 1.74 5.90
C GLU A 112 22.74 1.10 7.14
N LYS A 113 21.40 1.12 7.25
CA LYS A 113 20.70 0.74 8.49
C LYS A 113 20.33 -0.73 8.57
N THR A 114 20.24 -1.45 7.44
CA THR A 114 19.69 -2.81 7.42
C THR A 114 20.75 -3.85 7.77
N THR A 115 20.61 -4.45 8.96
CA THR A 115 21.50 -5.51 9.46
C THR A 115 20.80 -6.85 9.70
N TRP A 116 19.50 -6.94 9.42
CA TRP A 116 18.67 -8.13 9.60
C TRP A 116 18.10 -8.62 8.24
N PRO A 117 17.70 -9.89 8.13
CA PRO A 117 17.06 -10.40 6.91
C PRO A 117 15.77 -9.66 6.59
N ILE A 118 15.67 -9.10 5.39
CA ILE A 118 14.48 -8.40 4.89
C ILE A 118 14.18 -8.79 3.45
N LYS A 119 12.89 -8.92 3.12
CA LYS A 119 12.40 -9.04 1.75
C LYS A 119 12.02 -7.67 1.23
N PHE A 120 12.76 -7.19 0.24
CA PHE A 120 12.52 -5.90 -0.41
C PHE A 120 11.70 -6.12 -1.70
N LEU A 121 10.40 -5.88 -1.61
CA LEU A 121 9.43 -6.10 -2.67
C LEU A 121 9.41 -4.93 -3.64
N VAL A 122 9.68 -5.23 -4.92
CA VAL A 122 9.72 -4.25 -6.00
C VAL A 122 8.92 -4.73 -7.22
N PRO A 123 8.29 -3.82 -7.99
CA PRO A 123 7.74 -4.20 -9.28
C PRO A 123 8.84 -4.70 -10.22
N PHE A 124 8.53 -5.62 -11.14
CA PHE A 124 9.50 -6.09 -12.15
C PHE A 124 10.18 -4.96 -12.93
N GLN A 125 9.50 -3.82 -13.13
CA GLN A 125 10.05 -2.64 -13.79
C GLN A 125 11.22 -1.99 -13.03
N ALA A 126 11.37 -2.31 -11.74
CA ALA A 126 12.40 -1.78 -10.85
C ALA A 126 13.51 -2.81 -10.54
N LYS A 127 13.36 -4.06 -11.01
CA LYS A 127 14.23 -5.20 -10.70
C LYS A 127 15.71 -4.87 -10.86
N ASP A 128 16.11 -4.46 -12.06
CA ASP A 128 17.53 -4.29 -12.39
C ASP A 128 18.20 -3.23 -11.51
N LEU A 129 17.49 -2.14 -11.17
CA LEU A 129 18.00 -1.11 -10.28
C LEU A 129 18.25 -1.68 -8.88
N PHE A 130 17.23 -2.29 -8.27
CA PHE A 130 17.31 -2.72 -6.87
C PHE A 130 18.18 -3.97 -6.68
N GLU A 131 18.19 -4.91 -7.63
CA GLU A 131 19.14 -6.04 -7.60
C GLU A 131 20.58 -5.56 -7.71
N THR A 132 20.86 -4.54 -8.54
CA THR A 132 22.21 -3.97 -8.64
C THR A 132 22.60 -3.25 -7.36
N VAL A 133 21.71 -2.41 -6.83
CA VAL A 133 21.95 -1.62 -5.62
C VAL A 133 22.17 -2.50 -4.39
N PHE A 134 21.44 -3.61 -4.26
CA PHE A 134 21.50 -4.49 -3.09
C PHE A 134 22.38 -5.73 -3.29
N LYS A 135 23.10 -5.85 -4.41
CA LYS A 135 23.90 -7.03 -4.76
C LYS A 135 24.85 -7.48 -3.65
N GLU A 136 25.51 -6.53 -2.99
CA GLU A 136 26.50 -6.79 -1.93
C GLU A 136 25.89 -6.81 -0.51
N LYS A 137 24.56 -6.83 -0.40
CA LYS A 137 23.84 -6.83 0.89
C LYS A 137 23.09 -8.16 1.07
N PRO A 138 23.74 -9.19 1.64
CA PRO A 138 23.15 -10.54 1.76
C PRO A 138 21.89 -10.58 2.63
N ASN A 139 21.72 -9.61 3.52
CA ASN A 139 20.54 -9.46 4.36
C ASN A 139 19.32 -8.93 3.60
N ILE A 140 19.47 -8.41 2.37
CA ILE A 140 18.39 -7.81 1.60
C ILE A 140 18.06 -8.72 0.41
N GLN A 141 16.93 -9.42 0.49
CA GLN A 141 16.42 -10.21 -0.62
C GLN A 141 15.49 -9.36 -1.50
N VAL A 142 15.88 -9.07 -2.73
CA VAL A 142 14.98 -8.43 -3.71
C VAL A 142 13.94 -9.44 -4.19
N VAL A 143 12.66 -9.11 -3.98
CA VAL A 143 11.52 -9.94 -4.41
C VAL A 143 10.71 -9.16 -5.43
N CYS A 144 10.65 -9.68 -6.67
CA CYS A 144 9.93 -9.00 -7.74
C CYS A 144 8.44 -9.36 -7.77
N TYR A 145 7.61 -8.40 -8.18
CA TYR A 145 6.18 -8.61 -8.32
C TYR A 145 5.55 -7.97 -9.56
N ASN A 146 4.42 -8.52 -10.02
CA ASN A 146 3.66 -8.00 -11.15
C ASN A 146 2.79 -6.80 -10.71
N ASN A 147 3.14 -5.60 -11.16
CA ASN A 147 2.27 -4.42 -11.06
C ASN A 147 1.41 -4.30 -12.32
N VAL A 148 0.42 -5.18 -12.44
CA VAL A 148 -0.54 -5.26 -13.56
C VAL A 148 -1.95 -5.09 -12.99
N PRO A 149 -2.56 -3.89 -13.10
CA PRO A 149 -3.85 -3.61 -12.49
C PRO A 149 -4.98 -4.37 -13.20
N LEU A 150 -5.67 -5.23 -12.46
CA LEU A 150 -6.76 -6.07 -12.96
C LEU A 150 -8.13 -5.60 -12.45
N SER A 151 -9.14 -5.75 -13.30
CA SER A 151 -10.56 -5.48 -13.05
C SER A 151 -11.42 -6.47 -13.84
N GLY A 152 -12.61 -6.78 -13.36
CA GLY A 152 -13.51 -7.74 -14.00
C GLY A 152 -14.22 -8.64 -12.99
N ALA A 153 -14.70 -9.79 -13.46
CA ALA A 153 -15.41 -10.76 -12.64
C ALA A 153 -14.53 -11.30 -11.51
N ASN A 154 -15.00 -11.14 -10.27
CA ASN A 154 -14.22 -11.47 -9.06
C ASN A 154 -13.65 -12.90 -9.09
N ILE A 155 -14.40 -13.89 -9.59
CA ILE A 155 -13.92 -15.28 -9.68
C ILE A 155 -12.64 -15.38 -10.52
N VAL A 156 -12.62 -14.75 -11.69
CA VAL A 156 -11.47 -14.78 -12.60
C VAL A 156 -10.32 -13.95 -12.01
N ILE A 157 -10.62 -12.73 -11.55
CA ILE A 157 -9.61 -11.81 -11.04
C ILE A 157 -8.94 -12.36 -9.77
N ASN A 158 -9.69 -12.95 -8.85
CA ASN A 158 -9.15 -13.54 -7.62
C ASN A 158 -8.23 -14.74 -7.94
N LYS A 159 -8.53 -15.55 -8.96
CA LYS A 159 -7.62 -16.60 -9.41
C LYS A 159 -6.35 -16.03 -10.01
N LEU A 160 -6.43 -15.00 -10.84
CA LEU A 160 -5.25 -14.31 -11.37
C LEU A 160 -4.39 -13.70 -10.24
N PHE A 161 -5.03 -13.19 -9.19
CA PHE A 161 -4.35 -12.73 -7.98
C PHE A 161 -3.67 -13.88 -7.22
N ASP A 162 -4.30 -15.05 -7.07
CA ASP A 162 -3.67 -16.21 -6.42
C ASP A 162 -2.35 -16.60 -7.10
N PHE A 163 -2.34 -16.62 -8.43
CA PHE A 163 -1.14 -16.88 -9.24
C PHE A 163 -0.17 -15.69 -9.30
N GLY A 164 -0.49 -14.55 -8.70
CA GLY A 164 0.35 -13.35 -8.70
C GLY A 164 0.48 -12.72 -10.08
N LEU A 165 -0.43 -13.01 -11.00
CA LEU A 165 -0.36 -12.53 -12.37
C LEU A 165 -0.79 -11.07 -12.51
N GLY A 166 -1.33 -10.47 -11.44
CA GLY A 166 -1.56 -9.04 -11.35
C GLY A 166 -1.88 -8.64 -9.92
N ASN A 167 -2.33 -7.41 -9.78
CA ASN A 167 -2.65 -6.80 -8.50
C ASN A 167 -3.89 -5.88 -8.64
N PRO A 168 -4.53 -5.52 -7.52
CA PRO A 168 -5.45 -4.39 -7.50
C PRO A 168 -4.74 -3.13 -7.99
N ARG A 169 -5.50 -2.19 -8.56
CA ARG A 169 -4.93 -0.91 -9.01
C ARG A 169 -4.32 -0.16 -7.83
N ALA A 170 -2.99 -0.12 -7.78
CA ALA A 170 -2.24 0.61 -6.76
C ALA A 170 -2.26 2.12 -7.07
N GLN A 171 -3.10 2.87 -6.36
CA GLN A 171 -3.03 4.34 -6.30
C GLN A 171 -2.15 4.81 -5.13
N ASN A 172 -1.86 3.92 -4.19
CA ASN A 172 -0.93 4.13 -3.08
C ASN A 172 -0.21 2.80 -2.78
N VAL A 173 0.86 2.86 -1.99
CA VAL A 173 1.71 1.70 -1.65
C VAL A 173 1.09 0.73 -0.64
N LEU A 174 0.10 1.16 0.15
CA LEU A 174 -0.58 0.28 1.11
C LEU A 174 -1.43 -0.78 0.40
N ILE A 175 -1.97 -0.47 -0.78
CA ILE A 175 -2.70 -1.44 -1.61
C ILE A 175 -1.83 -2.68 -1.93
N PRO A 176 -0.64 -2.56 -2.55
CA PRO A 176 0.21 -3.72 -2.77
C PRO A 176 0.74 -4.30 -1.46
N ALA A 177 1.00 -3.51 -0.41
CA ALA A 177 1.44 -4.04 0.89
C ALA A 177 0.41 -5.02 1.49
N LEU A 178 -0.85 -4.60 1.58
CA LEU A 178 -1.96 -5.44 2.05
C LEU A 178 -2.20 -6.64 1.13
N PHE A 179 -2.15 -6.42 -0.19
CA PHE A 179 -2.30 -7.49 -1.17
C PHE A 179 -1.26 -8.59 -0.99
N TYR A 180 0.02 -8.22 -0.85
CA TYR A 180 1.09 -9.19 -0.66
C TYR A 180 1.05 -9.79 0.74
N ALA A 181 0.63 -9.09 1.79
CA ALA A 181 0.37 -9.68 3.09
C ALA A 181 -0.67 -10.83 3.00
N ILE A 182 -1.78 -10.62 2.27
CA ILE A 182 -2.77 -11.69 2.01
C ILE A 182 -2.11 -12.86 1.25
N ARG A 183 -1.33 -12.58 0.21
CA ARG A 183 -0.67 -13.62 -0.60
C ARG A 183 0.46 -14.35 0.13
N TYR A 184 1.10 -13.72 1.11
CA TYR A 184 2.04 -14.37 2.01
C TYR A 184 1.34 -15.29 3.02
N GLY A 185 0.00 -15.33 3.07
CA GLY A 185 -0.74 -16.32 3.85
C GLY A 185 -1.06 -15.90 5.28
N TYR A 186 -0.87 -14.61 5.64
CA TYR A 186 -1.33 -14.10 6.93
C TYR A 186 -2.85 -14.22 7.04
N GLN A 187 -3.31 -14.66 8.21
CA GLN A 187 -4.75 -14.83 8.50
C GLN A 187 -5.36 -13.55 9.08
N LYS A 188 -4.51 -12.73 9.70
CA LYS A 188 -4.87 -11.46 10.33
C LYS A 188 -3.87 -10.39 9.92
N ILE A 189 -4.37 -9.24 9.50
CA ILE A 189 -3.55 -8.09 9.10
C ILE A 189 -4.02 -6.88 9.90
N ILE A 190 -3.08 -6.19 10.55
CA ILE A 190 -3.36 -4.96 11.30
C ILE A 190 -2.72 -3.78 10.57
N LEU A 191 -3.54 -2.83 10.14
CA LEU A 191 -3.14 -1.63 9.40
C LEU A 191 -3.03 -0.42 10.34
N LEU A 192 -1.88 0.25 10.34
CA LEU A 192 -1.57 1.45 11.14
C LEU A 192 -0.94 2.53 10.23
N GLY A 193 -1.02 3.81 10.62
CA GLY A 193 -0.51 4.94 9.82
C GLY A 193 -1.15 5.10 8.43
N ALA A 194 -2.41 4.69 8.27
CA ALA A 194 -3.19 4.76 7.04
C ALA A 194 -4.18 5.94 7.06
N ASP A 195 -3.63 7.14 7.25
CA ASP A 195 -4.39 8.36 7.48
C ASP A 195 -5.24 8.74 6.27
N HIS A 196 -4.63 8.93 5.09
CA HIS A 196 -5.27 9.46 3.88
C HIS A 196 -5.98 10.82 4.09
N SER A 197 -5.47 11.64 5.02
CA SER A 197 -6.06 12.92 5.42
C SER A 197 -5.65 14.12 4.55
N TRP A 198 -4.95 13.91 3.42
CA TRP A 198 -4.47 15.01 2.57
C TRP A 198 -5.59 15.90 2.03
N HIS A 199 -6.78 15.34 1.77
CA HIS A 199 -7.93 16.07 1.26
C HIS A 199 -8.44 17.15 2.22
N GLU A 200 -8.18 17.03 3.53
CA GLU A 200 -8.49 18.07 4.54
C GLU A 200 -7.72 19.38 4.30
N THR A 201 -6.64 19.32 3.52
CA THR A 201 -5.72 20.45 3.29
C THR A 201 -5.82 21.03 1.88
N VAL A 202 -6.75 20.53 1.09
CA VAL A 202 -6.93 20.95 -0.31
C VAL A 202 -7.55 22.33 -0.34
N VAL A 203 -6.90 23.24 -1.06
CA VAL A 203 -7.37 24.61 -1.30
C VAL A 203 -7.06 25.03 -2.75
N LEU A 204 -7.66 26.13 -3.20
CA LEU A 204 -7.26 26.81 -4.42
C LEU A 204 -6.37 28.00 -4.07
N ASP A 205 -5.32 28.24 -4.85
CA ASP A 205 -4.57 29.49 -4.79
C ASP A 205 -5.24 30.59 -5.64
N ASP A 206 -4.67 31.80 -5.62
CA ASP A 206 -5.18 32.96 -6.37
C ASP A 206 -5.11 32.76 -7.91
N ASP A 207 -4.26 31.82 -8.37
CA ASP A 207 -4.15 31.40 -9.78
C ASP A 207 -5.13 30.24 -10.11
N ASN A 208 -6.05 29.90 -9.21
CA ASN A 208 -7.02 28.81 -9.32
C ASN A 208 -6.38 27.42 -9.52
N ARG A 209 -5.18 27.21 -8.97
CA ARG A 209 -4.49 25.91 -8.96
C ARG A 209 -4.84 25.15 -7.68
N VAL A 210 -5.01 23.84 -7.81
CA VAL A 210 -5.22 22.95 -6.66
C VAL A 210 -3.91 22.81 -5.89
N CYS A 211 -3.94 23.18 -4.62
CA CYS A 211 -2.80 23.21 -3.72
C CYS A 211 -3.07 22.40 -2.45
N MET A 212 -2.00 21.90 -1.84
CA MET A 212 -2.01 21.44 -0.45
C MET A 212 -1.51 22.56 0.45
N ARG A 213 -2.23 22.79 1.55
CA ARG A 213 -1.82 23.70 2.61
C ARG A 213 -1.08 22.93 3.71
N ASP A 214 0.12 23.36 4.06
CA ASP A 214 0.84 22.76 5.18
C ASP A 214 0.03 22.90 6.49
N LYS A 215 -0.15 21.80 7.23
CA LYS A 215 -0.99 21.71 8.45
C LYS A 215 -0.48 22.49 9.67
N HIS A 216 0.46 23.42 9.51
CA HIS A 216 0.92 24.25 10.63
C HIS A 216 -0.16 25.28 11.02
N PHE A 217 -1.08 24.84 11.88
CA PHE A 217 -2.31 25.51 12.34
C PHE A 217 -2.14 26.96 12.83
N TYR A 218 -0.91 27.39 13.13
CA TYR A 218 -0.62 28.71 13.71
C TYR A 218 0.12 29.68 12.78
N ASN A 219 0.51 29.27 11.57
CA ASN A 219 1.21 30.18 10.66
C ASN A 219 0.21 30.84 9.70
N LYS A 220 0.06 32.17 9.80
CA LYS A 220 -0.72 32.97 8.86
C LYS A 220 -0.17 32.91 7.43
N GLU A 221 1.07 32.44 7.25
CA GLU A 221 1.75 32.21 5.98
C GLU A 221 1.92 30.70 5.72
N ALA A 222 0.84 29.91 5.84
CA ALA A 222 0.91 28.50 5.49
C ALA A 222 1.28 28.36 4.01
N LYS A 223 2.41 27.69 3.73
CA LYS A 223 2.89 27.48 2.37
C LYS A 223 1.86 26.65 1.60
N LEU A 224 1.47 27.17 0.44
CA LEU A 224 0.67 26.44 -0.53
C LEU A 224 1.60 25.78 -1.54
N THR A 225 1.46 24.47 -1.69
CA THR A 225 2.22 23.71 -2.69
C THR A 225 1.26 23.15 -3.74
N PRO A 226 1.39 23.54 -5.02
CA PRO A 226 0.58 22.97 -6.10
C PRO A 226 0.65 21.45 -6.14
N TRP A 227 -0.50 20.80 -6.25
CA TRP A 227 -0.59 19.35 -6.22
C TRP A 227 -0.27 18.77 -7.60
N SER A 228 0.95 18.26 -7.75
CA SER A 228 1.39 17.59 -8.98
C SER A 228 0.83 16.18 -9.10
N MET A 229 0.43 15.79 -10.32
CA MET A 229 0.07 14.40 -10.68
C MET A 229 1.28 13.45 -10.75
N GLY A 230 2.50 13.99 -10.60
CA GLY A 230 3.75 13.26 -10.78
C GLY A 230 4.17 13.14 -12.26
N GLY A 231 5.48 12.96 -12.49
CA GLY A 231 6.09 12.93 -13.84
C GLY A 231 6.82 14.22 -14.21
N GLN A 232 7.47 14.25 -15.37
CA GLN A 232 8.27 15.40 -15.83
C GLN A 232 7.41 16.57 -16.33
N ASP A 233 6.19 16.31 -16.81
CA ASP A 233 5.34 17.32 -17.45
C ASP A 233 4.81 18.40 -16.48
N GLY A 234 5.06 18.27 -15.17
CA GLY A 234 4.62 19.24 -14.17
C GLY A 234 3.09 19.39 -14.06
N LYS A 235 2.32 18.46 -14.65
CA LYS A 235 0.86 18.56 -14.68
C LYS A 235 0.30 18.57 -13.26
N LEU A 236 -0.55 19.55 -13.01
CA LEU A 236 -1.24 19.73 -11.75
C LEU A 236 -2.60 19.03 -11.79
N PHE A 237 -3.06 18.60 -10.62
CA PHE A 237 -4.44 18.16 -10.48
C PHE A 237 -5.40 19.35 -10.68
N THR A 238 -6.50 19.08 -11.37
CA THR A 238 -7.74 19.83 -11.21
C THR A 238 -8.54 19.24 -10.04
N MET A 239 -9.53 19.97 -9.52
CA MET A 239 -10.27 19.51 -8.34
C MET A 239 -11.02 18.20 -8.60
N ASP A 240 -11.66 18.08 -9.76
CA ASP A 240 -12.36 16.87 -10.19
C ASP A 240 -11.40 15.67 -10.35
N SER A 241 -10.24 15.88 -10.96
CA SER A 241 -9.26 14.80 -11.17
C SER A 241 -8.59 14.36 -9.87
N LEU A 242 -8.42 15.27 -8.90
CA LEU A 242 -7.96 14.95 -7.55
C LEU A 242 -8.98 14.06 -6.83
N PHE A 243 -10.25 14.47 -6.77
CA PHE A 243 -11.27 13.67 -6.10
C PHE A 243 -11.52 12.33 -6.81
N LEU A 244 -11.39 12.28 -8.13
CA LEU A 244 -11.41 11.01 -8.87
C LEU A 244 -10.22 10.12 -8.51
N ALA A 245 -9.02 10.68 -8.32
CA ALA A 245 -7.84 9.91 -7.89
C ALA A 245 -8.03 9.36 -6.47
N LEU A 246 -8.55 10.17 -5.54
CA LEU A 246 -8.90 9.76 -4.17
C LEU A 246 -9.99 8.68 -4.16
N SER A 247 -11.06 8.85 -4.94
CA SER A 247 -12.12 7.84 -5.08
C SER A 247 -11.55 6.49 -5.55
N ARG A 248 -10.72 6.50 -6.60
CA ARG A 248 -10.03 5.30 -7.10
C ARG A 248 -9.11 4.66 -6.05
N MET A 249 -8.49 5.47 -5.20
CA MET A 249 -7.63 5.01 -4.11
C MET A 249 -8.46 4.26 -3.06
N PHE A 250 -9.56 4.85 -2.59
CA PHE A 250 -10.44 4.21 -1.60
C PHE A 250 -11.12 2.95 -2.15
N ALA A 251 -11.55 2.98 -3.42
CA ALA A 251 -12.05 1.79 -4.11
C ALA A 251 -11.00 0.65 -4.17
N GLY A 252 -9.71 0.98 -4.18
CA GLY A 252 -8.62 0.02 -4.05
C GLY A 252 -8.68 -0.78 -2.75
N TYR A 253 -8.99 -0.14 -1.61
CA TYR A 253 -9.11 -0.85 -0.32
C TYR A 253 -10.31 -1.79 -0.29
N TRP A 254 -11.43 -1.41 -0.90
CA TRP A 254 -12.57 -2.31 -1.06
C TRP A 254 -12.22 -3.53 -1.91
N LYS A 255 -11.39 -3.36 -2.96
CA LYS A 255 -10.87 -4.51 -3.73
C LYS A 255 -9.93 -5.40 -2.91
N ILE A 256 -9.19 -4.83 -1.98
CA ILE A 256 -8.41 -5.61 -1.01
C ILE A 256 -9.34 -6.38 -0.07
N GLN A 257 -10.41 -5.76 0.44
CA GLN A 257 -11.40 -6.42 1.29
C GLN A 257 -12.10 -7.58 0.56
N ASP A 258 -12.48 -7.39 -0.72
CA ASP A 258 -13.05 -8.44 -1.58
C ASP A 258 -12.09 -9.66 -1.66
N TYR A 259 -10.80 -9.40 -1.91
CA TYR A 259 -9.81 -10.45 -2.04
C TYR A 259 -9.49 -11.12 -0.68
N ALA A 260 -9.42 -10.35 0.40
CA ALA A 260 -9.24 -10.87 1.76
C ALA A 260 -10.39 -11.80 2.13
N THR A 261 -11.63 -11.42 1.82
CA THR A 261 -12.82 -12.26 2.05
C THR A 261 -12.74 -13.57 1.27
N TYR A 262 -12.37 -13.51 -0.01
CA TYR A 262 -12.14 -14.71 -0.83
C TYR A 262 -11.05 -15.64 -0.26
N ARG A 263 -10.02 -15.07 0.39
CA ARG A 263 -8.92 -15.82 1.02
C ARG A 263 -9.15 -16.20 2.49
N GLY A 264 -10.26 -15.78 3.09
CA GLY A 264 -10.55 -15.99 4.52
C GLY A 264 -9.62 -15.20 5.46
N VAL A 265 -9.10 -14.05 5.02
CA VAL A 265 -8.18 -13.19 5.78
C VAL A 265 -8.94 -12.04 6.43
N GLN A 266 -8.64 -11.75 7.69
CA GLN A 266 -9.20 -10.61 8.42
C GLN A 266 -8.25 -9.42 8.37
N ILE A 267 -8.78 -8.25 8.00
CA ILE A 267 -8.03 -6.99 8.02
C ILE A 267 -8.68 -6.05 9.03
N TYR A 268 -7.85 -5.50 9.90
CA TYR A 268 -8.23 -4.54 10.92
C TYR A 268 -7.57 -3.19 10.63
N ASN A 269 -8.38 -2.14 10.55
CA ASN A 269 -7.88 -0.77 10.50
C ASN A 269 -7.73 -0.25 11.94
N ALA A 270 -6.49 -0.12 12.39
CA ALA A 270 -6.12 0.34 13.72
C ALA A 270 -5.54 1.75 13.73
N SER A 271 -5.30 2.39 12.57
CA SER A 271 -4.75 3.76 12.48
C SER A 271 -5.58 4.77 13.25
N SER A 272 -5.05 5.52 14.21
CA SER A 272 -5.81 6.47 15.04
C SER A 272 -6.50 7.56 14.22
N VAL A 273 -5.86 8.02 13.15
CA VAL A 273 -6.47 8.84 12.09
C VAL A 273 -6.58 8.00 10.83
N THR A 274 -7.75 7.97 10.19
CA THR A 274 -7.93 7.22 8.94
C THR A 274 -9.20 7.60 8.21
N TYR A 275 -9.12 7.58 6.87
CA TYR A 275 -10.26 7.64 5.96
C TYR A 275 -10.49 6.31 5.22
N VAL A 276 -9.78 5.24 5.62
CA VAL A 276 -9.98 3.90 5.04
C VAL A 276 -11.15 3.22 5.73
N ASP A 277 -12.27 3.11 5.03
CA ASP A 277 -13.55 2.57 5.52
C ASP A 277 -13.79 1.09 5.14
N ALA A 278 -12.92 0.50 4.32
CA ALA A 278 -13.11 -0.85 3.79
C ALA A 278 -12.91 -1.98 4.82
N PHE A 279 -12.26 -1.71 5.96
CA PHE A 279 -11.83 -2.73 6.91
C PHE A 279 -12.46 -2.53 8.29
N LYS A 280 -12.56 -3.61 9.07
CA LYS A 280 -13.08 -3.53 10.44
C LYS A 280 -12.23 -2.58 11.27
N ARG A 281 -12.86 -1.55 11.83
CA ARG A 281 -12.21 -0.57 12.70
C ARG A 281 -11.96 -1.17 14.09
N ILE A 282 -10.75 -0.96 14.61
CA ILE A 282 -10.40 -1.15 16.02
C ILE A 282 -9.66 0.08 16.52
N HIS A 283 -9.73 0.37 17.81
CA HIS A 283 -8.93 1.43 18.37
C HIS A 283 -7.45 0.99 18.37
N HIS A 284 -6.53 1.89 18.05
CA HIS A 284 -5.09 1.61 18.12
C HIS A 284 -4.70 1.06 19.51
N THR A 285 -5.44 1.46 20.56
CA THR A 285 -5.18 0.97 21.92
C THR A 285 -5.63 -0.45 22.23
N ASP A 286 -6.32 -1.10 21.30
CA ASP A 286 -6.85 -2.45 21.48
C ASP A 286 -6.09 -3.49 20.63
N VAL A 287 -5.01 -3.08 19.94
CA VAL A 287 -4.23 -3.95 19.06
C VAL A 287 -3.73 -5.20 19.80
N ALA A 288 -3.20 -5.05 21.03
CA ALA A 288 -2.75 -6.18 21.84
C ALA A 288 -3.87 -7.20 22.13
N LYS A 289 -5.10 -6.73 22.42
CA LYS A 289 -6.27 -7.59 22.67
C LYS A 289 -6.71 -8.35 21.42
N VAL A 290 -6.59 -7.71 20.26
CA VAL A 290 -6.94 -8.33 18.98
C VAL A 290 -5.95 -9.43 18.60
N LEU A 291 -4.69 -9.32 19.01
CA LEU A 291 -3.70 -10.39 18.80
C LEU A 291 -3.99 -11.63 19.64
N THR A 292 -4.39 -11.46 20.89
CA THR A 292 -4.67 -12.59 21.81
C THR A 292 -5.99 -13.30 21.46
N ASN A 293 -6.96 -12.59 20.90
CA ASN A 293 -8.23 -13.18 20.48
C ASN A 293 -8.06 -14.00 19.19
N SER A 294 -7.94 -15.32 19.39
CA SER A 294 -7.79 -16.34 18.33
C SER A 294 -9.12 -16.73 17.66
N ALA A 295 -10.25 -16.19 18.11
CA ALA A 295 -11.55 -16.55 17.55
C ALA A 295 -11.71 -15.90 16.17
N VAL A 296 -11.73 -16.74 15.13
CA VAL A 296 -12.23 -16.40 13.79
C VAL A 296 -13.74 -16.59 13.84
N PRO A 297 -14.59 -15.55 13.91
CA PRO A 297 -16.01 -15.73 13.66
C PRO A 297 -16.17 -15.89 12.15
N ASN A 298 -16.79 -16.99 11.72
CA ASN A 298 -17.23 -17.16 10.33
C ASN A 298 -18.11 -15.97 9.92
N SER A 299 -17.59 -15.06 9.11
CA SER A 299 -18.35 -13.93 8.59
C SER A 299 -19.17 -14.34 7.37
N ASN A 300 -20.21 -15.15 7.58
CA ASN A 300 -21.36 -15.20 6.68
C ASN A 300 -22.42 -14.26 7.25
N THR A 301 -22.31 -12.96 6.98
CA THR A 301 -23.42 -11.97 7.02
C THR A 301 -22.90 -10.57 6.71
N PHE A 302 -22.57 -10.32 5.44
CA PHE A 302 -22.73 -8.99 4.84
C PHE A 302 -23.05 -9.23 3.35
N SER A 303 -24.27 -9.67 3.09
CA SER A 303 -24.93 -9.41 1.82
C SER A 303 -26.19 -8.60 2.11
N THR A 304 -26.53 -7.73 1.17
CA THR A 304 -27.65 -6.77 1.18
C THR A 304 -27.43 -5.49 2.00
N LEU A 305 -26.81 -4.50 1.34
CA LEU A 305 -27.41 -3.18 1.13
C LEU A 305 -26.58 -2.43 0.07
N ALA A 306 -26.83 -2.76 -1.20
CA ALA A 306 -26.63 -1.88 -2.33
C ALA A 306 -27.80 -2.13 -3.28
N LYS A 307 -28.84 -1.32 -3.13
CA LYS A 307 -29.78 -1.01 -4.22
C LYS A 307 -29.28 0.26 -4.89
#